data_AF-A0A511YSR0-F1
#
_entry.id   AF-A0A511YSR0-F1
#
_cell.length_a   1.000
_cell.length_b   1.000
_cell.length_c   1.000
_cell.angle_alpha   90.00
_cell.angle_beta   90.00
_cell.angle_gamma   90.00
#
_symmetry.space_group_name_H-M   'P 1'
#
loop_
_entity.id
_entity.type
_entity.pdbx_description
1 polymer ?
#
loop_
_entity_poly.entity_id
_entity_poly.type
_entity_poly.pdbx_seq_one_letter_code
_entity_poly.pdbx_strand_id
1 'polypeptide(L)'
;MVKKYHKDKGTRIKDEEYTFKIKDVFLSKLGRVTVLDQSVNRPSLVKFNIGESINRFFSKHPNVPKNPKEWGSKHSEYEMEIIEDYGNKREGTDMKVRFLKMKSNNLLK
;
A
#
# COMPACT_ATOMS: atom_id res chain seq x y z
N MET A 1 -0.11 6.03 28.71
CA MET A 1 -1.41 6.09 28.02
C MET A 1 -1.40 5.06 26.89
N VAL A 2 -2.08 3.92 27.07
CA VAL A 2 -2.09 2.83 26.07
C VAL A 2 -3.25 3.07 25.11
N LYS A 3 -2.96 3.48 23.86
CA LYS A 3 -4.00 3.67 22.84
C LYS A 3 -4.39 2.30 22.25
N LYS A 4 -5.65 1.90 22.48
CA LYS A 4 -6.31 0.72 21.92
C LYS A 4 -6.23 0.71 20.39
N TYR A 5 -5.64 -0.33 19.81
CA TYR A 5 -5.62 -0.58 18.37
C TYR A 5 -6.96 -1.21 17.95
N HIS A 6 -7.83 -0.42 17.31
CA HIS A 6 -9.09 -0.90 16.75
C HIS A 6 -8.90 -1.43 15.33
N LYS A 7 -9.46 -2.62 15.11
CA LYS A 7 -9.62 -3.36 13.86
C LYS A 7 -9.87 -2.48 12.63
N ASP A 8 -9.08 -2.76 11.61
CA ASP A 8 -9.03 -2.19 10.27
C ASP A 8 -10.40 -2.22 9.55
N LYS A 9 -11.08 -1.07 9.43
CA LYS A 9 -12.25 -0.90 8.54
C LYS A 9 -12.10 0.23 7.52
N GLY A 10 -10.87 0.68 7.29
CA GLY A 10 -10.55 1.66 6.25
C GLY A 10 -9.55 2.68 6.75
N THR A 11 -8.29 2.27 6.84
CA THR A 11 -7.19 3.21 7.05
C THR A 11 -7.24 4.28 5.95
N ARG A 12 -7.50 5.52 6.37
CA ARG A 12 -7.44 6.70 5.51
C ARG A 12 -6.00 7.17 5.45
N ILE A 13 -5.48 7.31 4.24
CA ILE A 13 -4.25 8.06 4.00
C ILE A 13 -4.69 9.49 3.72
N LYS A 14 -4.16 10.41 4.51
CA LYS A 14 -4.43 11.84 4.41
C LYS A 14 -3.09 12.55 4.41
N ASP A 15 -2.86 13.31 3.36
CA ASP A 15 -1.86 14.36 3.25
C ASP A 15 -2.60 15.70 3.07
N GLU A 16 -1.89 16.82 3.01
CA GLU A 16 -2.47 18.13 2.69
C GLU A 16 -3.17 18.12 1.32
N GLU A 17 -2.63 17.34 0.38
CA GLU A 17 -3.09 17.31 -1.02
C GLU A 17 -4.13 16.24 -1.33
N TYR A 18 -4.33 15.22 -0.48
CA TYR A 18 -5.21 14.10 -0.82
C TYR A 18 -5.78 13.35 0.38
N THR A 19 -6.96 12.73 0.20
CA THR A 19 -7.57 11.83 1.17
C THR A 19 -8.29 10.66 0.47
N PHE A 20 -7.82 9.43 0.69
CA PHE A 20 -8.48 8.23 0.19
C PHE A 20 -8.27 7.03 1.14
N LYS A 21 -8.95 5.90 0.88
CA LYS A 21 -8.80 4.68 1.68
C LYS A 21 -7.79 3.75 1.01
N ILE A 22 -6.99 3.05 1.80
CA ILE A 22 -6.03 2.04 1.31
C ILE A 22 -6.69 0.99 0.41
N LYS A 23 -7.93 0.59 0.72
CA LYS A 23 -8.71 -0.35 -0.08
C LYS A 23 -9.10 0.15 -1.48
N ASP A 24 -9.03 1.46 -1.71
CA ASP A 24 -9.30 2.05 -3.02
C ASP A 24 -8.01 2.02 -3.89
N VAL A 25 -6.83 1.91 -3.26
CA VAL A 25 -5.53 1.73 -3.92
C VAL A 25 -5.23 0.26 -4.20
N PHE A 26 -5.38 -0.62 -3.19
CA PHE A 26 -5.01 -2.03 -3.32
C PHE A 26 -6.22 -2.92 -3.59
N LEU A 27 -6.59 -3.06 -4.87
CA LEU A 27 -7.67 -3.93 -5.30
C LEU A 27 -7.21 -5.37 -5.47
N SER A 28 -5.96 -5.58 -5.92
CA SER A 28 -5.36 -6.89 -6.16
C SER A 28 -5.17 -7.69 -4.88
N LYS A 29 -5.10 -9.02 -5.04
CA LYS A 29 -4.83 -9.92 -3.92
C LYS A 29 -3.40 -9.74 -3.41
N LEU A 30 -2.42 -9.57 -4.29
CA LEU A 30 -1.04 -9.27 -3.93
C LEU A 30 -0.94 -8.00 -3.07
N GLY A 31 -1.60 -6.91 -3.46
CA GLY A 31 -1.60 -5.65 -2.71
C GLY A 31 -2.16 -5.83 -1.31
N ARG A 32 -3.35 -6.43 -1.20
CA ARG A 32 -4.01 -6.69 0.10
C ARG A 32 -3.16 -7.56 1.02
N VAL A 33 -2.55 -8.62 0.50
CA VAL A 33 -1.71 -9.52 1.29
C VAL A 33 -0.40 -8.83 1.70
N THR A 34 0.17 -7.97 0.87
CA THR A 34 1.39 -7.21 1.21
C THR A 34 1.13 -6.24 2.37
N VAL A 35 -0.03 -5.58 2.39
CA VAL A 35 -0.46 -4.73 3.52
C VAL A 35 -0.72 -5.56 4.77
N LEU A 36 -1.43 -6.68 4.63
CA LEU A 36 -1.71 -7.60 5.74
C LEU A 36 -0.43 -8.16 6.36
N ASP A 37 0.56 -8.49 5.55
CA ASP A 37 1.83 -9.01 6.03
C ASP A 37 2.55 -7.99 6.93
N GLN A 38 2.56 -6.71 6.56
CA GLN A 38 3.14 -5.68 7.43
C GLN A 38 2.26 -5.42 8.65
N SER A 39 0.93 -5.45 8.53
CA SER A 39 0.05 -5.21 9.67
C SER A 39 0.20 -6.27 10.76
N VAL A 40 0.53 -7.51 10.40
CA VAL A 40 0.86 -8.58 11.35
C VAL A 40 2.25 -8.40 11.96
N ASN A 41 3.25 -8.04 11.16
CA ASN A 41 4.65 -8.02 11.62
C ASN A 41 5.08 -6.69 12.27
N ARG A 42 4.60 -5.55 11.76
CA ARG A 42 4.94 -4.17 12.16
C ARG A 42 3.73 -3.24 12.00
N PRO A 43 2.65 -3.44 12.78
CA PRO A 43 1.38 -2.73 12.60
C PRO A 43 1.48 -1.21 12.63
N SER A 44 2.36 -0.64 13.45
CA SER A 44 2.52 0.80 13.60
C SER A 44 3.04 1.50 12.33
N LEU A 45 3.74 0.79 11.44
CA LEU A 45 4.43 1.36 10.28
C LEU A 45 3.63 1.26 8.97
N VAL A 46 2.48 0.58 8.97
CA VAL A 46 1.68 0.35 7.76
C VAL A 46 1.27 1.65 7.09
N LYS A 47 0.70 2.57 7.86
CA LYS A 47 0.24 3.87 7.34
C LYS A 47 1.40 4.70 6.80
N PHE A 48 2.54 4.71 7.50
CA PHE A 48 3.71 5.49 7.14
C PHE A 48 4.32 4.98 5.83
N ASN A 49 4.63 3.68 5.75
CA ASN A 49 5.31 3.10 4.58
C ASN A 49 4.45 3.10 3.32
N ILE A 50 3.12 2.94 3.45
CA ILE A 50 2.22 3.09 2.31
C ILE A 50 2.15 4.56 1.88
N GLY A 51 2.04 5.49 2.83
CA GLY A 51 2.05 6.92 2.55
C GLY A 51 3.30 7.37 1.80
N GLU A 52 4.48 6.91 2.24
CA GLU A 52 5.73 7.22 1.53
C GLU A 52 5.75 6.66 0.10
N SER A 53 5.25 5.43 -0.09
CA SER A 53 5.21 4.80 -1.41
C SER A 53 4.30 5.54 -2.39
N ILE A 54 3.15 5.98 -1.89
CA ILE A 54 2.20 6.81 -2.63
C ILE A 54 2.78 8.18 -2.94
N ASN A 55 3.49 8.81 -1.99
CA ASN A 55 4.16 10.09 -2.22
C ASN A 55 5.20 9.95 -3.34
N ARG A 56 6.04 8.90 -3.31
CA ARG A 56 6.99 8.61 -4.39
C ARG A 56 6.29 8.38 -5.75
N PHE A 57 5.16 7.67 -5.76
CA PHE A 57 4.36 7.48 -6.97
C PHE A 57 3.86 8.81 -7.55
N PHE A 58 3.24 9.67 -6.73
CA PHE A 58 2.74 10.96 -7.22
C PHE A 58 3.84 11.96 -7.56
N SER A 59 5.00 11.92 -6.89
CA SER A 59 6.16 12.72 -7.29
C SER A 59 6.68 12.33 -8.67
N LYS A 60 6.62 11.04 -9.02
CA LYS A 60 7.01 10.54 -10.35
C LYS A 60 5.92 10.79 -11.40
N HIS A 61 4.67 10.81 -10.99
CA HIS A 61 3.49 10.92 -11.86
C HIS A 61 2.58 12.10 -11.45
N PRO A 62 3.04 13.36 -11.61
CA PRO A 62 2.32 14.54 -11.09
C PRO A 62 0.93 14.76 -11.71
N ASN A 63 0.69 14.21 -12.91
CA ASN A 63 -0.56 14.37 -13.64
C ASN A 63 -1.59 13.25 -13.35
N VAL A 64 -1.23 12.23 -12.55
CA VAL A 64 -2.17 11.16 -12.20
C VAL A 64 -3.18 11.68 -11.18
N PRO A 65 -4.49 11.42 -11.37
CA PRO A 65 -5.50 11.83 -10.40
C PRO A 65 -5.18 11.30 -8.99
N LYS A 66 -5.26 12.18 -7.99
CA LYS A 66 -4.93 11.80 -6.60
C LYS A 66 -5.92 10.80 -6.00
N ASN A 67 -7.13 10.71 -6.55
CA ASN A 67 -8.16 9.77 -6.13
C ASN A 67 -8.03 8.45 -6.92
N PRO A 68 -7.69 7.32 -6.29
CA PRO A 68 -7.52 6.04 -6.98
C PRO A 68 -8.74 5.57 -7.77
N LYS A 69 -9.94 6.00 -7.37
CA LYS A 69 -11.18 5.65 -8.09
C LYS A 69 -11.27 6.25 -9.49
N GLU A 70 -10.45 7.25 -9.78
CA GLU A 70 -10.40 7.94 -11.07
C GLU A 70 -9.33 7.33 -12.00
N TRP A 71 -8.56 6.34 -11.56
CA TRP A 71 -7.49 5.74 -12.37
C TRP A 71 -8.01 4.88 -13.54
N GLY A 72 -9.27 4.44 -13.51
CA GLY A 72 -9.89 3.69 -14.60
C GLY A 72 -9.09 2.44 -14.99
N SER A 73 -8.83 2.27 -16.29
CA SER A 73 -8.07 1.12 -16.83
C SER A 73 -6.59 1.11 -16.41
N LYS A 74 -6.04 2.24 -15.96
CA LYS A 74 -4.67 2.35 -15.46
C LYS A 74 -4.52 1.91 -14.01
N HIS A 75 -5.62 1.62 -13.31
CA HIS A 75 -5.59 1.26 -11.90
C HIS A 75 -4.62 0.10 -11.61
N SER A 76 -4.69 -0.99 -12.37
CA SER A 76 -3.81 -2.15 -12.17
C SER A 76 -2.33 -1.82 -12.37
N GLU A 77 -2.00 -0.92 -13.30
CA GLU A 77 -0.62 -0.50 -13.60
C GLU A 77 -0.07 0.34 -12.44
N TYR A 78 -0.84 1.33 -11.99
CA TYR A 78 -0.47 2.21 -10.89
C TYR A 78 -0.41 1.46 -9.55
N GLU A 79 -1.39 0.60 -9.29
CA GLU A 79 -1.39 -0.27 -8.11
C GLU A 79 -0.11 -1.13 -8.09
N MET A 80 0.26 -1.74 -9.21
CA MET A 80 1.46 -2.58 -9.26
C MET A 80 2.74 -1.78 -8.98
N GLU A 81 2.88 -0.58 -9.53
CA GLU A 81 4.05 0.27 -9.24
C GLU A 81 4.16 0.61 -7.75
N ILE A 82 3.03 0.96 -7.12
CA ILE A 82 2.97 1.24 -5.69
C ILE A 82 3.28 -0.02 -4.88
N ILE A 83 2.74 -1.18 -5.23
CA ILE A 83 3.02 -2.46 -4.56
C ILE A 83 4.51 -2.81 -4.65
N GLU A 84 5.14 -2.65 -5.81
CA GLU A 84 6.57 -2.92 -5.98
C GLU A 84 7.43 -2.01 -5.11
N ASP A 85 7.12 -0.71 -5.06
CA ASP A 85 7.84 0.24 -4.21
C ASP A 85 7.62 -0.08 -2.71
N TYR A 86 6.36 -0.21 -2.29
CA TYR A 86 6.00 -0.52 -0.91
C TYR A 86 6.56 -1.87 -0.45
N GLY A 87 6.38 -2.92 -1.23
CA GLY A 87 6.81 -4.28 -0.91
C GLY A 87 8.33 -4.40 -0.72
N ASN A 88 9.11 -3.64 -1.50
CA ASN A 88 10.57 -3.65 -1.43
C ASN A 88 11.15 -2.71 -0.37
N LYS A 89 10.45 -1.62 -0.01
CA LYS A 89 10.97 -0.56 0.87
C LYS A 89 10.36 -0.53 2.27
N ARG A 90 9.23 -1.19 2.51
CA ARG A 90 8.59 -1.21 3.83
C ARG A 90 9.51 -1.82 4.89
N GLU A 91 9.57 -1.15 6.02
CA GLU A 91 10.30 -1.59 7.20
C GLU A 91 9.66 -2.81 7.89
N GLY A 92 10.52 -3.67 8.44
CA GLY A 92 10.16 -4.84 9.23
C GLY A 92 11.14 -5.99 9.04
N THR A 93 10.86 -7.13 9.67
CA THR A 93 11.70 -8.32 9.55
C THR A 93 11.57 -8.94 8.15
N ASP A 94 12.68 -8.99 7.42
CA ASP A 94 12.82 -9.64 6.11
C ASP A 94 11.76 -9.25 5.05
N MET A 95 11.21 -8.04 5.16
CA MET A 95 10.02 -7.63 4.40
C MET A 95 10.18 -7.74 2.88
N LYS A 96 11.37 -7.40 2.36
CA LYS A 96 11.72 -7.55 0.95
C LYS A 96 11.70 -9.01 0.50
N VAL A 97 12.32 -9.90 1.26
CA VAL A 97 12.34 -11.34 0.95
C VAL A 97 10.94 -11.93 1.02
N ARG A 98 10.14 -11.52 2.02
CA ARG A 98 8.73 -11.92 2.15
C ARG A 98 7.91 -11.44 0.95
N PHE A 99 8.11 -10.21 0.51
CA PHE A 99 7.44 -9.67 -0.68
C PHE A 99 7.79 -10.45 -1.95
N LEU A 100 9.06 -10.77 -2.17
CA LEU A 100 9.48 -11.59 -3.32
C LEU A 100 8.81 -12.97 -3.32
N LYS A 101 8.68 -13.61 -2.14
CA LYS A 101 7.95 -14.88 -2.00
C LYS A 101 6.44 -14.74 -2.28
N MET A 102 5.83 -13.62 -1.91
CA MET A 102 4.42 -13.34 -2.23
C MET A 102 4.23 -13.11 -3.73
N LYS A 103 5.13 -12.35 -4.37
CA LYS A 103 5.08 -12.06 -5.81
C LYS A 103 5.26 -13.30 -6.68
N SER A 104 6.07 -14.27 -6.24
CA SER A 104 6.23 -15.54 -6.96
C SER A 104 5.06 -16.50 -6.78
N ASN A 105 4.13 -16.23 -5.85
CA ASN A 105 2.98 -17.08 -5.61
C ASN A 105 1.88 -16.88 -6.66
N ASN A 106 1.64 -17.89 -7.48
CA ASN A 106 0.63 -17.86 -8.54
C ASN A 106 -0.81 -17.65 -8.03
N LEU A 107 -1.09 -17.91 -6.75
CA LEU A 107 -2.40 -17.67 -6.15
C LEU A 107 -2.65 -16.19 -5.83
N LEU A 108 -1.65 -15.33 -5.96
CA LEU A 108 -1.71 -13.90 -5.66
C LEU A 108 -1.62 -13.01 -6.91
N LYS A 109 -1.40 -13.61 -8.09
CA LYS A 109 -1.36 -12.93 -9.39
C LYS A 109 -2.76 -12.63 -9.93
#